data_AF-I3SEF4-F1
#
_entry.id   AF-I3SEF4-F1
#
_cell.length_a   1.000
_cell.length_b   1.000
_cell.length_c   1.000
_cell.angle_alpha   90.00
_cell.angle_beta   90.00
_cell.angle_gamma   90.00
#
_symmetry.space_group_name_H-M   'P 1'
#
loop_
_entity.id
_entity.type
_entity.pdbx_description
1 polymer ?
#
loop_
_entity_poly.entity_id
_entity_poly.type
_entity_poly.pdbx_seq_one_letter_code
_entity_poly.pdbx_strand_id
1 'polypeptide(L)'
;MAFRGKEMMKKVLKKVGEKNLTPKAKESLQKCIPKTKIVMGRAKRGLFAGRHIQFGNTVSEDGGNKTRRNWKPNVQDKRLFSYILDRHIRAKVTTHALRCIDKAGGIDEYLLKTPYHKMDTEIGVLWKAKIEKLYEELGKKEVVFFSPEDEANFEQSFKDLKLSEREARKEIRKIMYAGMGKHKLIGVERKGDQSIEEGGTKNEEETSHDSTKRVVPVSYVLAPDKLKIGSYVSN
;
A
#
# COMPACT_ATOMS: atom_id res chain seq x y z
N MET A 1 -7.89 0.08 11.73
CA MET A 1 -8.59 -0.02 13.03
C MET A 1 -7.68 0.41 14.19
N ALA A 2 -7.37 1.70 14.35
CA ALA A 2 -6.57 2.21 15.50
C ALA A 2 -7.42 2.96 16.55
N PHE A 3 -8.69 3.25 16.21
CA PHE A 3 -9.62 4.06 17.02
C PHE A 3 -10.05 3.38 18.33
N ARG A 4 -10.05 2.04 18.37
CA ARG A 4 -10.47 1.28 19.54
C ARG A 4 -9.41 1.19 20.64
N GLY A 5 -8.15 1.55 20.41
CA GLY A 5 -7.08 1.34 21.40
C GLY A 5 -7.30 2.10 22.71
N LYS A 6 -7.54 3.43 22.62
CA LYS A 6 -7.81 4.27 23.81
C LYS A 6 -9.14 3.91 24.47
N GLU A 7 -10.17 3.64 23.68
CA GLU A 7 -11.49 3.26 24.20
C GLU A 7 -11.47 1.89 24.88
N MET A 8 -10.80 0.90 24.27
CA MET A 8 -10.61 -0.43 24.86
C MET A 8 -9.76 -0.35 26.11
N MET A 9 -8.70 0.46 26.14
CA MET A 9 -7.95 0.70 27.38
C MET A 9 -8.78 1.39 28.44
N LYS A 10 -9.58 2.42 28.09
CA LYS A 10 -10.49 3.07 29.04
C LYS A 10 -11.50 2.06 29.60
N LYS A 11 -11.99 1.14 28.77
CA LYS A 11 -12.86 0.01 29.19
C LYS A 11 -12.12 -0.97 30.09
N VAL A 12 -10.87 -1.35 29.78
CA VAL A 12 -10.05 -2.24 30.60
C VAL A 12 -9.70 -1.59 31.94
N LEU A 13 -9.28 -0.33 31.96
CA LEU A 13 -9.02 0.43 33.19
C LEU A 13 -10.29 0.58 34.05
N LYS A 14 -11.44 0.80 33.42
CA LYS A 14 -12.74 0.82 34.11
C LYS A 14 -13.10 -0.56 34.69
N LYS A 15 -12.72 -1.66 34.04
CA LYS A 15 -12.94 -3.05 34.51
C LYS A 15 -11.98 -3.46 35.63
N VAL A 16 -10.69 -3.15 35.49
CA VAL A 16 -9.64 -3.52 36.46
C VAL A 16 -9.69 -2.63 37.71
N GLY A 17 -10.29 -1.44 37.59
CA GLY A 17 -10.39 -0.45 38.65
C GLY A 17 -9.07 0.32 38.80
N GLU A 18 -9.11 1.65 38.64
CA GLU A 18 -7.91 2.51 38.66
C GLU A 18 -7.11 2.42 39.98
N LYS A 19 -7.73 1.94 41.06
CA LYS A 19 -7.12 1.80 42.39
C LYS A 19 -6.33 0.50 42.58
N ASN A 20 -6.55 -0.53 41.76
CA ASN A 20 -5.94 -1.87 41.94
C ASN A 20 -4.59 -2.03 41.22
N LEU A 21 -4.21 -1.09 40.35
CA LEU A 21 -2.93 -1.14 39.63
C LEU A 21 -1.80 -0.53 40.45
N THR A 22 -0.69 -1.27 40.56
CA THR A 22 0.55 -0.75 41.14
C THR A 22 1.04 0.48 40.36
N PRO A 23 1.69 1.47 41.00
CA PRO A 23 2.17 2.68 40.32
C PRO A 23 3.04 2.36 39.11
N LYS A 24 3.93 1.37 39.26
CA LYS A 24 4.81 0.87 38.20
C LYS A 24 4.03 0.31 36.99
N ALA A 25 2.95 -0.42 37.22
CA ALA A 25 2.09 -0.94 36.15
C ALA A 25 1.28 0.17 35.46
N LYS A 26 0.90 1.22 36.19
CA LYS A 26 0.26 2.42 35.59
C LYS A 26 1.23 3.15 34.66
N GLU A 27 2.47 3.31 35.07
CA GLU A 27 3.51 3.96 34.27
C GLU A 27 3.86 3.18 32.99
N SER A 28 3.97 1.85 33.09
CA SER A 28 4.22 1.01 31.90
C SER A 28 3.07 1.09 30.90
N LEU A 29 1.83 1.02 31.36
CA LEU A 29 0.64 1.23 30.53
C LEU A 29 0.67 2.60 29.86
N GLN A 30 1.01 3.65 30.60
CA GLN A 30 1.03 5.01 30.06
C GLN A 30 2.10 5.21 28.96
N LYS A 31 3.18 4.44 28.97
CA LYS A 31 4.24 4.47 27.95
C LYS A 31 3.81 3.81 26.62
N CYS A 32 2.93 2.82 26.70
CA CYS A 32 2.40 2.10 25.53
C CYS A 32 1.24 2.85 24.83
N ILE A 33 0.68 3.88 25.48
CA ILE A 33 -0.43 4.65 24.93
C ILE A 33 0.08 5.96 24.33
N PRO A 34 -0.35 6.34 23.11
CA PRO A 34 -0.06 7.66 22.56
C PRO A 34 -0.80 8.76 23.36
N LYS A 35 -0.04 9.66 24.00
CA LYS A 35 -0.56 10.77 24.83
C LYS A 35 -0.99 11.95 23.95
N THR A 36 -2.03 11.77 23.15
CA THR A 36 -2.31 12.77 22.10
C THR A 36 -3.27 13.85 22.57
N LYS A 37 -2.79 15.10 22.70
CA LYS A 37 -3.60 16.32 22.75
C LYS A 37 -3.40 17.09 21.44
N ILE A 38 -3.90 16.52 20.35
CA ILE A 38 -3.80 17.13 19.03
C ILE A 38 -4.78 18.30 18.95
N VAL A 39 -4.24 19.52 18.86
CA VAL A 39 -5.06 20.73 18.74
C VAL A 39 -5.54 20.97 17.30
N MET A 40 -4.74 20.55 16.30
CA MET A 40 -5.02 20.83 14.89
C MET A 40 -5.43 19.57 14.10
N GLY A 41 -6.55 19.62 13.39
CA GLY A 41 -7.04 18.49 12.58
C GLY A 41 -6.05 17.99 11.53
N ARG A 42 -5.24 18.90 10.95
CA ARG A 42 -4.19 18.56 9.98
C ARG A 42 -3.11 17.62 10.54
N ALA A 43 -2.84 17.65 11.85
CA ALA A 43 -1.83 16.80 12.46
C ALA A 43 -2.23 15.33 12.45
N LYS A 44 -3.53 15.02 12.49
CA LYS A 44 -4.05 13.65 12.46
C LYS A 44 -3.69 12.91 11.17
N ARG A 45 -3.42 13.64 10.09
CA ARG A 45 -3.16 13.11 8.74
C ARG A 45 -1.68 13.11 8.35
N GLY A 46 -0.78 13.60 9.19
CA GLY A 46 0.64 13.77 8.83
C GLY A 46 1.60 13.60 10.00
N LEU A 47 2.89 13.75 9.73
CA LEU A 47 3.96 13.56 10.73
C LEU A 47 4.45 14.92 11.25
N PHE A 48 4.03 15.24 12.47
CA PHE A 48 4.29 16.55 13.09
C PHE A 48 5.26 16.51 14.26
N ALA A 49 5.65 15.32 14.75
CA ALA A 49 6.63 15.13 15.83
C ALA A 49 6.40 16.08 17.03
N GLY A 50 5.18 16.12 17.57
CA GLY A 50 4.81 16.99 18.70
C GLY A 50 4.65 18.47 18.38
N ARG A 51 4.91 18.94 17.16
CA ARG A 51 4.73 20.35 16.78
C ARG A 51 3.26 20.64 16.49
N HIS A 52 2.72 21.61 17.22
CA HIS A 52 1.35 22.08 17.08
C HIS A 52 1.29 23.59 16.89
N ILE A 53 0.11 24.09 16.52
CA ILE A 53 -0.16 25.53 16.49
C ILE A 53 -0.06 26.04 17.93
N GLN A 54 0.75 27.07 18.13
CA GLN A 54 0.79 27.80 19.39
C GLN A 54 -0.15 29.00 19.30
N PHE A 55 -0.92 29.24 20.35
CA PHE A 55 -1.79 30.39 20.49
C PHE A 55 -1.21 31.32 21.55
N GLY A 56 -1.21 32.62 21.29
CA GLY A 56 -0.72 33.60 22.25
C GLY A 56 -0.97 35.02 21.78
N ASN A 57 -0.14 35.95 22.26
CA ASN A 57 -0.25 37.36 21.95
C ASN A 57 1.06 37.86 21.34
N THR A 58 0.95 38.80 20.41
CA THR A 58 2.04 39.75 20.13
C THR A 58 1.87 40.90 21.11
N VAL A 59 2.97 41.34 21.74
CA VAL A 59 2.98 42.49 22.65
C VAL A 59 3.74 43.62 21.94
N SER A 60 3.16 44.82 21.88
CA SER A 60 3.86 45.99 21.33
C SER A 60 5.04 46.37 22.21
N GLU A 61 6.15 46.78 21.60
CA GLU A 61 7.39 47.14 22.29
C GLU A 61 7.21 48.33 23.25
N ASP A 62 6.58 49.41 22.79
CA ASP A 62 6.50 50.66 23.58
C ASP A 62 5.28 50.73 24.52
N GLY A 63 4.14 50.16 24.09
CA GLY A 63 2.84 50.38 24.75
C GLY A 63 2.26 49.17 25.48
N GLY A 64 2.92 48.02 25.50
CA GLY A 64 2.42 46.79 26.13
C GLY A 64 1.07 46.26 25.58
N ASN A 65 0.58 46.80 24.45
CA ASN A 65 -0.68 46.42 23.83
C ASN A 65 -0.60 44.97 23.35
N LYS A 66 -1.62 44.17 23.69
CA LYS A 66 -1.67 42.73 23.42
C LYS A 66 -2.63 42.41 22.28
N THR A 67 -2.11 41.91 21.16
CA THR A 67 -2.92 41.45 20.02
C THR A 67 -2.86 39.94 19.90
N ARG A 68 -4.02 39.27 19.76
CA ARG A 68 -4.07 37.81 19.60
C ARG A 68 -3.37 37.37 18.31
N ARG A 69 -2.52 36.34 18.40
CA ARG A 69 -1.81 35.74 17.27
C ARG A 69 -1.75 34.22 17.40
N ASN A 70 -1.59 33.54 16.26
CA ASN A 70 -1.21 32.13 16.20
C ASN A 70 0.12 31.94 15.47
N TRP A 71 0.90 30.95 15.91
CA TRP A 71 2.13 30.52 15.23
C TRP A 71 1.93 29.11 14.68
N LYS A 72 2.00 28.99 13.37
CA LYS A 72 1.81 27.72 12.65
C LYS A 72 3.17 27.04 12.45
N PRO A 73 3.25 25.71 12.60
CA PRO A 73 4.48 24.99 12.28
C PRO A 73 4.75 25.00 10.77
N ASN A 74 6.02 24.97 10.39
CA ASN A 74 6.44 24.83 8.99
C ASN A 74 6.23 23.40 8.52
N VAL A 75 5.35 23.20 7.53
CA VAL A 75 4.90 21.87 7.05
C VAL A 75 5.06 21.82 5.55
N GLN A 76 5.68 20.74 5.07
CA GLN A 76 5.99 20.49 3.68
C GLN A 76 5.37 19.17 3.23
N ASP A 77 4.92 19.08 1.98
CA ASP A 77 4.54 17.80 1.36
C ASP A 77 5.79 17.17 0.75
N LYS A 78 6.19 16.00 1.25
CA LYS A 78 7.42 15.32 0.81
C LYS A 78 7.16 13.84 0.54
N ARG A 79 7.96 13.30 -0.39
CA ARG A 79 8.05 11.87 -0.69
C ARG A 79 9.19 11.29 0.13
N LEU A 80 8.90 10.39 1.05
CA LEU A 80 9.88 9.68 1.86
C LEU A 80 9.97 8.25 1.38
N PHE A 81 11.17 7.76 1.13
CA PHE A 81 11.38 6.37 0.74
C PHE A 81 11.35 5.47 1.98
N SER A 82 10.56 4.39 1.92
CA SER A 82 10.50 3.35 2.94
C SER A 82 11.21 2.12 2.38
N TYR A 83 12.23 1.64 3.09
CA TYR A 83 13.06 0.51 2.70
C TYR A 83 12.27 -0.79 2.73
N ILE A 84 11.48 -1.01 3.79
CA ILE A 84 10.72 -2.27 3.94
C ILE A 84 9.57 -2.39 2.95
N LEU A 85 9.01 -1.26 2.49
CA LEU A 85 7.91 -1.24 1.51
C LEU A 85 8.40 -1.06 0.08
N ASP A 86 9.70 -0.85 -0.13
CA ASP A 86 10.36 -0.53 -1.40
C ASP A 86 9.59 0.52 -2.24
N ARG A 87 9.08 1.56 -1.56
CA ARG A 87 8.25 2.58 -2.23
C ARG A 87 8.31 3.92 -1.52
N HIS A 88 8.03 4.96 -2.30
CA HIS A 88 7.90 6.32 -1.79
C HIS A 88 6.52 6.54 -1.17
N ILE A 89 6.50 7.00 0.09
CA ILE A 89 5.32 7.42 0.83
C ILE A 89 5.20 8.94 0.76
N ARG A 90 4.05 9.45 0.31
CA ARG A 90 3.74 10.88 0.37
C ARG A 90 3.14 11.20 1.73
N ALA A 91 3.74 12.16 2.43
CA ALA A 91 3.25 12.62 3.72
C ALA A 91 3.46 14.13 3.88
N LYS A 92 2.52 14.77 4.61
CA LYS A 92 2.75 16.11 5.14
C LYS A 92 3.61 16.00 6.38
N VAL A 93 4.82 16.57 6.32
CA VAL A 93 5.84 16.45 7.36
C VAL A 93 6.28 17.83 7.80
N THR A 94 6.50 18.02 9.09
CA THR A 94 7.13 19.25 9.60
C THR A 94 8.63 19.24 9.32
N THR A 95 9.25 20.41 9.21
CA THR A 95 10.72 20.49 9.07
C THR A 95 11.46 19.85 10.25
N HIS A 96 10.88 19.93 11.46
CA HIS A 96 11.41 19.24 12.63
C HIS A 96 11.35 17.72 12.47
N ALA A 97 10.23 17.18 12.01
CA ALA A 97 10.07 15.75 11.77
C ALA A 97 11.01 15.26 10.67
N LEU A 98 11.22 16.04 9.59
CA LEU A 98 12.22 15.72 8.55
C LEU A 98 13.62 15.58 9.16
N ARG A 99 14.07 16.56 9.95
CA ARG A 99 15.36 16.48 10.64
C ARG A 99 15.48 15.27 11.57
N CYS A 100 14.39 14.89 12.23
CA CYS A 100 14.38 13.69 13.08
C CYS A 100 14.45 12.40 12.26
N ILE A 101 13.82 12.36 11.08
CA ILE A 101 13.89 11.25 10.13
C ILE A 101 15.32 11.09 9.61
N ASP A 102 15.95 12.19 9.21
CA ASP A 102 17.34 12.19 8.72
C ASP A 102 18.30 11.72 9.83
N LYS A 103 18.14 12.23 11.05
CA LYS A 103 18.92 11.79 12.22
C LYS A 103 18.70 10.30 12.55
N ALA A 104 17.49 9.80 12.29
CA ALA A 104 17.17 8.41 12.54
C ALA A 104 17.69 7.47 11.44
N GLY A 105 18.05 7.96 10.24
CA GLY A 105 18.49 7.13 9.12
C GLY A 105 17.38 6.77 8.11
N GLY A 106 16.20 7.39 8.20
CA GLY A 106 15.08 7.10 7.31
C GLY A 106 13.73 7.01 8.03
N ILE A 107 12.65 6.88 7.25
CA ILE A 107 11.29 6.89 7.81
C ILE A 107 10.99 5.64 8.63
N ASP A 108 11.46 4.48 8.19
CA ASP A 108 11.19 3.21 8.86
C ASP A 108 11.89 3.18 10.22
N GLU A 109 13.18 3.54 10.23
CA GLU A 109 13.96 3.64 11.47
C GLU A 109 13.39 4.69 12.43
N TYR A 110 12.95 5.84 11.91
CA TYR A 110 12.28 6.85 12.72
C TYR A 110 11.04 6.28 13.42
N LEU A 111 10.19 5.54 12.69
CA LEU A 111 8.96 4.97 13.24
C LEU A 111 9.26 3.88 14.28
N LEU A 112 10.25 3.02 14.02
CA LEU A 112 10.67 1.97 14.96
C LEU A 112 11.26 2.57 16.25
N LYS A 113 12.19 3.53 16.13
CA LYS A 113 12.86 4.20 17.26
C LYS A 113 11.92 5.08 18.08
N THR A 114 10.90 5.67 17.45
CA THR A 114 9.99 6.58 18.16
C THR A 114 9.03 5.79 19.06
N PRO A 115 8.98 6.07 20.37
CA PRO A 115 8.11 5.34 21.29
C PRO A 115 6.64 5.74 21.10
N TYR A 116 5.73 4.80 21.40
CA TYR A 116 4.28 4.98 21.20
C TYR A 116 3.71 6.23 21.89
N HIS A 117 4.19 6.60 23.08
CA HIS A 117 3.73 7.81 23.78
C HIS A 117 4.09 9.14 23.09
N LYS A 118 5.16 9.18 22.28
CA LYS A 118 5.56 10.36 21.48
C LYS A 118 4.89 10.39 20.10
N MET A 119 4.24 9.31 19.71
CA MET A 119 3.54 9.22 18.43
C MET A 119 2.17 9.85 18.56
N ASP A 120 2.06 11.11 18.15
CA ASP A 120 0.80 11.84 18.24
C ASP A 120 -0.23 11.44 17.17
N THR A 121 0.25 10.93 16.03
CA THR A 121 -0.57 10.70 14.85
C THR A 121 -1.05 9.26 14.77
N GLU A 122 -2.36 9.06 14.52
CA GLU A 122 -2.97 7.75 14.28
C GLU A 122 -2.32 7.01 13.10
N ILE A 123 -2.06 7.73 12.01
CA ILE A 123 -1.35 7.21 10.84
C ILE A 123 0.06 6.76 11.20
N GLY A 124 0.76 7.49 12.08
CA GLY A 124 2.10 7.12 12.54
C GLY A 124 2.09 5.79 13.30
N VAL A 125 1.11 5.60 14.19
CA VAL A 125 0.93 4.34 14.93
C VAL A 125 0.61 3.18 13.97
N LEU A 126 -0.27 3.42 12.98
CA LEU A 126 -0.62 2.43 11.96
C LEU A 126 0.60 2.03 11.13
N TRP A 127 1.40 2.99 10.68
CA TRP A 127 2.60 2.73 9.90
C TRP A 127 3.63 1.97 10.70
N LYS A 128 3.84 2.35 11.97
CA LYS A 128 4.74 1.63 12.86
C LYS A 128 4.35 0.16 12.99
N ALA A 129 3.08 -0.13 13.33
CA ALA A 129 2.61 -1.51 13.47
C ALA A 129 2.73 -2.32 12.16
N LYS A 130 2.47 -1.67 11.01
CA LYS A 130 2.65 -2.32 9.71
C LYS A 130 4.11 -2.66 9.44
N ILE A 131 5.02 -1.74 9.73
CA ILE A 131 6.45 -1.89 9.51
C ILE A 131 7.03 -2.95 10.45
N GLU A 132 6.68 -2.92 11.73
CA GLU A 132 7.07 -3.95 12.71
C GLU A 132 6.67 -5.35 12.22
N LYS A 133 5.42 -5.52 11.77
CA LYS A 133 4.96 -6.80 11.22
C LYS A 133 5.77 -7.26 10.01
N LEU A 134 6.07 -6.35 9.08
CA LEU A 134 6.85 -6.70 7.89
C LEU A 134 8.30 -7.08 8.24
N TYR A 135 8.92 -6.42 9.23
CA TYR A 135 10.23 -6.80 9.72
C TYR A 135 10.21 -8.15 10.47
N GLU A 136 9.15 -8.46 11.21
CA GLU A 136 8.98 -9.78 11.82
C GLU A 136 8.82 -10.88 10.76
N GLU A 137 8.04 -10.63 9.71
CA GLU A 137 7.89 -11.53 8.56
C GLU A 137 9.21 -11.73 7.83
N LEU A 138 9.97 -10.65 7.62
CA LEU A 138 11.30 -10.69 7.01
C LEU A 138 12.30 -11.48 7.88
N GLY A 139 12.27 -11.28 9.20
CA GLY A 139 13.17 -11.95 10.14
C GLY A 139 12.88 -13.44 10.33
N LYS A 140 11.63 -13.88 10.13
CA LYS A 140 11.25 -15.31 10.12
C LYS A 140 11.61 -16.00 8.81
N LYS A 141 11.89 -15.24 7.75
CA LYS A 141 12.26 -15.80 6.46
C LYS A 141 13.66 -16.38 6.59
N GLU A 142 13.77 -17.70 6.52
CA GLU A 142 15.07 -18.36 6.49
C GLU A 142 15.80 -17.94 5.22
N VAL A 143 16.97 -17.34 5.41
CA VAL A 143 17.90 -17.08 4.31
C VAL A 143 18.62 -18.39 4.05
N VAL A 144 18.04 -19.22 3.19
CA VAL A 144 18.68 -20.43 2.71
C VAL A 144 19.73 -20.00 1.69
N PHE A 145 21.01 -20.26 2.00
CA PHE A 145 22.06 -20.21 0.99
C PHE A 145 21.97 -21.49 0.16
N PHE A 146 21.66 -21.34 -1.12
CA PHE A 146 21.63 -22.48 -2.04
C PHE A 146 23.05 -22.92 -2.37
N SER A 147 23.25 -24.23 -2.54
CA SER A 147 24.50 -24.74 -3.10
C SER A 147 24.61 -24.30 -4.58
N PRO A 148 25.81 -24.04 -5.12
CA PRO A 148 25.98 -23.71 -6.55
C PRO A 148 25.33 -24.74 -7.50
N GLU A 149 25.27 -26.00 -7.09
CA GLU A 149 24.60 -27.07 -7.82
C GLU A 149 23.08 -26.89 -7.84
N ASP A 150 22.49 -26.52 -6.70
CA ASP A 150 21.05 -26.25 -6.59
C ASP A 150 20.67 -25.02 -7.42
N GLU A 151 21.49 -23.97 -7.39
CA GLU A 151 21.30 -22.76 -8.21
C GLU A 151 21.26 -23.10 -9.70
N ALA A 152 22.19 -23.93 -10.19
CA ALA A 152 22.22 -24.38 -11.58
C ALA A 152 20.98 -25.22 -11.95
N ASN A 153 20.52 -26.09 -11.05
CA ASN A 153 19.31 -26.89 -11.25
C ASN A 153 18.06 -26.00 -11.32
N PHE A 154 17.97 -24.97 -10.48
CA PHE A 154 16.90 -23.98 -10.54
C PHE A 154 16.93 -23.20 -11.86
N GLU A 155 18.11 -22.77 -12.32
CA GLU A 155 18.23 -22.07 -13.59
C GLU A 155 17.76 -22.90 -14.79
N GLN A 156 18.11 -24.19 -14.82
CA GLN A 156 17.67 -25.10 -15.88
C GLN A 156 16.14 -25.28 -15.83
N SER A 157 15.59 -25.55 -14.66
CA SER A 157 14.14 -25.71 -14.49
C SER A 157 13.35 -24.44 -14.83
N PHE A 158 13.86 -23.23 -14.56
CA PHE A 158 13.24 -21.98 -15.03
C PHE A 158 13.32 -21.78 -16.55
N LYS A 159 14.40 -22.24 -17.21
CA LYS A 159 14.53 -22.20 -18.68
C LYS A 159 13.51 -23.12 -19.33
N ASP A 160 13.37 -24.33 -18.81
CA ASP A 160 12.41 -25.32 -19.30
C ASP A 160 10.97 -24.85 -19.10
N LEU A 161 10.67 -24.23 -17.95
CA LEU A 161 9.35 -23.65 -17.68
C LEU A 161 9.02 -22.50 -18.66
N LYS A 162 9.99 -21.64 -19.00
CA LYS A 162 9.79 -20.60 -20.03
C LYS A 162 9.59 -21.18 -21.43
N LEU A 163 10.30 -22.27 -21.76
CA LEU A 163 10.15 -22.94 -23.06
C LEU A 163 8.76 -23.57 -23.19
N SER A 164 8.32 -24.29 -22.16
CA SER A 164 6.97 -24.88 -22.11
C SER A 164 5.86 -23.82 -22.13
N GLU A 165 5.97 -22.71 -21.39
CA GLU A 165 5.03 -21.59 -21.50
C GLU A 165 4.96 -21.04 -22.94
N ARG A 166 6.11 -20.95 -23.61
CA ARG A 166 6.21 -20.47 -24.99
C ARG A 166 5.58 -21.46 -25.97
N GLU A 167 5.75 -22.76 -25.75
CA GLU A 167 5.13 -23.82 -26.54
C GLU A 167 3.62 -23.85 -26.34
N ALA A 168 3.12 -23.80 -25.11
CA ALA A 168 1.70 -23.68 -24.82
C ALA A 168 1.07 -22.46 -25.50
N ARG A 169 1.75 -21.30 -25.48
CA ARG A 169 1.30 -20.11 -26.24
C ARG A 169 1.26 -20.33 -27.75
N LYS A 170 2.23 -21.05 -28.32
CA LYS A 170 2.24 -21.41 -29.75
C LYS A 170 1.10 -22.36 -30.09
N GLU A 171 0.83 -23.35 -29.24
CA GLU A 171 -0.26 -24.30 -29.44
C GLU A 171 -1.62 -23.63 -29.34
N ILE A 172 -1.84 -22.78 -28.32
CA ILE A 172 -3.04 -21.96 -28.18
C ILE A 172 -3.23 -21.11 -29.44
N ARG A 173 -2.16 -20.47 -29.94
CA ARG A 173 -2.20 -19.68 -31.17
C ARG A 173 -2.56 -20.55 -32.39
N LYS A 174 -2.00 -21.76 -32.49
CA LYS A 174 -2.29 -22.72 -33.57
C LYS A 174 -3.74 -23.18 -33.54
N ILE A 175 -4.28 -23.51 -32.36
CA ILE A 175 -5.69 -23.88 -32.16
C ILE A 175 -6.61 -22.71 -32.56
N MET A 176 -6.29 -21.48 -32.14
CA MET A 176 -7.04 -20.29 -32.51
C MET A 176 -7.09 -20.08 -34.03
N TYR A 177 -5.96 -20.17 -34.74
CA TYR A 177 -5.93 -20.02 -36.19
C TYR A 177 -6.59 -21.19 -36.94
N ALA A 178 -6.51 -22.41 -36.42
CA ALA A 178 -7.21 -23.57 -36.99
C ALA A 178 -8.75 -23.45 -36.85
N GLY A 179 -9.24 -22.82 -35.77
CA GLY A 179 -10.66 -22.51 -35.58
C GLY A 179 -11.19 -21.44 -36.54
N MET A 180 -10.33 -20.56 -37.06
CA MET A 180 -10.71 -19.47 -37.97
C MET A 180 -11.00 -19.95 -39.40
N GLY A 181 -10.59 -21.17 -39.77
CA GLY A 181 -10.78 -21.76 -41.10
C GLY A 181 -12.15 -22.43 -41.35
N LYS A 182 -13.01 -22.56 -40.33
CA LYS A 182 -14.33 -23.25 -40.43
C LYS A 182 -15.52 -22.33 -40.75
N HIS A 183 -15.28 -21.07 -41.13
CA HIS A 183 -16.32 -20.10 -41.51
C HIS A 183 -16.26 -19.65 -42.98
N LYS A 184 -15.98 -20.58 -43.91
CA LYS A 184 -16.28 -20.39 -45.33
C LYS A 184 -16.83 -21.68 -45.92
N LEU A 185 -17.95 -21.54 -46.64
CA LEU A 185 -18.75 -22.54 -47.37
C LEU A 185 -20.01 -23.07 -46.63
N ILE A 186 -21.01 -22.21 -46.51
CA ILE A 186 -22.41 -22.62 -46.71
C ILE A 186 -22.97 -21.66 -47.77
N GLY A 187 -23.12 -22.17 -48.99
CA GLY A 187 -23.80 -21.47 -50.08
C GLY A 187 -25.31 -21.45 -49.79
N VAL A 188 -25.92 -20.28 -49.91
CA VAL A 188 -27.37 -20.16 -50.02
C VAL A 188 -27.63 -19.33 -51.27
N GLU A 189 -28.07 -20.02 -52.33
CA GLU A 189 -28.75 -19.39 -53.46
C GLU A 189 -29.97 -18.62 -52.94
N ARG A 190 -30.08 -17.34 -53.29
CA ARG A 190 -31.33 -16.59 -53.20
C ARG A 190 -31.60 -15.94 -54.56
N LYS A 191 -32.62 -16.46 -55.24
CA LYS A 191 -33.32 -15.84 -56.37
C LYS A 191 -34.34 -14.83 -55.84
N GLY A 192 -34.39 -13.66 -56.49
CA GLY A 192 -35.50 -12.68 -56.53
C GLY A 192 -35.84 -12.01 -55.19
N ASP A 193 -36.18 -10.73 -55.09
CA ASP A 193 -36.43 -9.66 -56.06
C ASP A 193 -36.24 -8.32 -55.34
N GLN A 194 -36.14 -7.27 -56.16
CA GLN A 194 -36.53 -5.87 -55.95
C GLN A 194 -35.42 -4.85 -56.16
N SER A 195 -35.48 -4.32 -57.39
CA SER A 195 -35.02 -3.03 -57.88
C SER A 195 -35.37 -1.86 -56.95
N ILE A 196 -34.44 -0.89 -56.82
CA ILE A 196 -34.54 0.47 -57.38
C ILE A 196 -33.19 1.17 -57.18
N GLU A 197 -32.81 1.91 -58.21
CA GLU A 197 -31.56 2.63 -58.42
C GLU A 197 -31.48 3.97 -57.67
N GLU A 198 -30.27 4.53 -57.72
CA GLU A 198 -29.90 5.96 -57.74
C GLU A 198 -29.23 6.61 -56.51
N GLY A 199 -27.95 6.97 -56.74
CA GLY A 199 -27.33 8.25 -56.36
C GLY A 199 -26.84 8.38 -54.91
N GLY A 200 -25.59 8.77 -54.61
CA GLY A 200 -24.50 9.26 -55.43
C GLY A 200 -23.43 9.89 -54.54
N THR A 201 -22.19 9.80 -55.03
CA THR A 201 -21.08 10.76 -54.85
C THR A 201 -20.51 11.15 -53.48
N LYS A 202 -19.18 10.98 -53.45
CA LYS A 202 -18.10 11.88 -52.99
C LYS A 202 -17.44 11.60 -51.64
N ASN A 203 -16.15 11.29 -51.79
CA ASN A 203 -15.00 11.56 -50.91
C ASN A 203 -15.13 12.96 -50.23
N GLU A 204 -14.50 13.28 -49.10
CA GLU A 204 -13.13 13.02 -48.66
C GLU A 204 -13.02 13.14 -47.12
N GLU A 205 -11.81 12.83 -46.65
CA GLU A 205 -11.13 13.35 -45.46
C GLU A 205 -11.17 12.57 -44.14
N GLU A 206 -9.94 12.50 -43.64
CA GLU A 206 -9.41 11.84 -42.47
C GLU A 206 -9.71 12.63 -41.19
N THR A 207 -9.70 11.96 -40.03
CA THR A 207 -8.86 12.25 -38.83
C THR A 207 -9.52 11.91 -37.49
N SER A 208 -8.65 11.52 -36.54
CA SER A 208 -8.74 11.72 -35.07
C SER A 208 -9.63 10.77 -34.25
N HIS A 209 -9.03 9.92 -33.39
CA HIS A 209 -8.86 10.09 -31.93
C HIS A 209 -10.18 10.21 -31.14
N ASP A 210 -10.55 9.21 -30.34
CA ASP A 210 -10.25 9.16 -28.90
C ASP A 210 -11.07 8.07 -28.15
N SER A 211 -10.43 7.56 -27.10
CA SER A 211 -10.90 6.85 -25.90
C SER A 211 -12.25 6.10 -25.86
N THR A 212 -12.18 4.81 -25.53
CA THR A 212 -13.00 4.22 -24.44
C THR A 212 -12.45 2.86 -24.00
N LYS A 213 -12.18 2.75 -22.70
CA LYS A 213 -11.71 1.54 -22.01
C LYS A 213 -12.70 0.39 -22.21
N ARG A 214 -12.26 -0.73 -22.77
CA ARG A 214 -12.96 -2.02 -22.64
C ARG A 214 -12.28 -2.87 -21.57
N VAL A 215 -13.00 -3.06 -20.47
CA VAL A 215 -12.67 -3.96 -19.38
C VAL A 215 -12.77 -5.39 -19.92
N VAL A 216 -11.73 -6.19 -19.74
CA VAL A 216 -11.73 -7.63 -20.04
C VAL A 216 -11.91 -8.39 -18.72
N PRO A 217 -12.76 -9.43 -18.63
CA PRO A 217 -12.98 -10.15 -17.39
C PRO A 217 -11.73 -10.94 -16.97
N VAL A 218 -11.30 -10.71 -15.74
CA VAL A 218 -10.32 -11.54 -15.02
C VAL A 218 -11.11 -12.58 -14.23
N SER A 219 -10.98 -13.86 -14.57
CA SER A 219 -11.39 -14.96 -13.70
C SER A 219 -10.23 -15.37 -12.78
N TYR A 220 -10.58 -15.67 -11.54
CA TYR A 220 -9.74 -15.60 -10.34
C TYR A 220 -8.90 -16.86 -10.03
N VAL A 221 -7.76 -16.60 -9.37
CA VAL A 221 -7.22 -17.21 -8.13
C VAL A 221 -7.21 -18.74 -7.98
N LEU A 222 -6.00 -19.30 -7.94
CA LEU A 222 -5.74 -20.56 -7.24
C LEU A 222 -5.31 -20.26 -5.80
N ALA A 223 -6.08 -20.78 -4.84
CA ALA A 223 -5.76 -20.78 -3.42
C ALA A 223 -4.59 -21.75 -3.14
N PRO A 224 -3.65 -21.40 -2.24
CA PRO A 224 -2.59 -22.30 -1.81
C PRO A 224 -3.11 -23.11 -0.63
N ASP A 225 -3.83 -24.21 -0.86
CA ASP A 225 -4.12 -25.21 0.17
C ASP A 225 -4.54 -26.53 -0.48
N LYS A 226 -3.56 -27.43 -0.67
CA LYS A 226 -3.66 -28.90 -0.80
C LYS A 226 -2.37 -29.47 -1.41
N LEU A 227 -1.24 -29.26 -0.75
CA LEU A 227 -0.12 -30.21 -0.87
C LEU A 227 -0.31 -31.22 0.25
N LYS A 228 -0.90 -32.38 -0.08
CA LYS A 228 -0.83 -33.56 0.77
C LYS A 228 0.64 -34.00 0.77
N ILE A 229 1.29 -33.89 1.94
CA ILE A 229 2.56 -34.55 2.21
C ILE A 229 2.36 -36.04 1.98
N GLY A 230 3.09 -36.58 1.00
CA GLY A 230 3.11 -37.99 0.67
C GLY A 230 3.59 -38.81 1.87
N SER A 231 2.91 -39.93 2.07
CA SER A 231 3.21 -41.00 3.01
C SER A 231 4.65 -41.51 2.87
N TYR A 232 5.40 -41.51 3.98
CA TYR A 232 6.55 -42.39 4.16
C TYR A 232 6.05 -43.78 4.56
N VAL A 233 6.34 -44.80 3.74
CA VAL A 233 6.30 -46.22 4.13
C VAL A 233 7.54 -46.93 3.55
N SER A 234 8.41 -47.32 4.49
CA SER A 234 9.41 -48.41 4.56
C SER A 234 10.33 -48.78 3.39
N ASN A 235 11.63 -48.84 3.70
CA ASN A 235 12.29 -50.12 4.00
C ASN A 235 13.05 -50.00 5.32
#